data_AF-W1XSF1-F1
#
_entry.id   AF-W1XSF1-F1
#
_cell.length_a   1.000
_cell.length_b   1.000
_cell.length_c   1.000
_cell.angle_alpha   90.00
_cell.angle_beta   90.00
_cell.angle_gamma   90.00
#
_symmetry.space_group_name_H-M   'P 1'
#
loop_
_entity.id
_entity.type
_entity.pdbx_description
1 polymer ?
#
loop_
_entity_poly.entity_id
_entity_poly.type
_entity_poly.pdbx_seq_one_letter_code
_entity_poly.pdbx_strand_id
1 'polypeptide(L)' 'QTTKGPQIYVSRSHPGLLKRLFEQEVPEIYDGTVIVKSVAREAGDRSKISVYSDNPDIDAVGACVGS' A
#
# COMPACT_ATOMS: atom_id res chain seq x y z
N GLN A 1 -2.67 26.02 23.66
CA GLN A 1 -3.14 24.66 23.98
C GLN A 1 -4.65 24.66 23.84
N THR A 2 -5.21 23.85 22.95
CA THR A 2 -6.68 23.76 22.77
C THR A 2 -7.26 22.86 23.87
N THR A 3 -8.37 23.28 24.47
CA THR A 3 -9.01 22.68 25.65
C THR A 3 -9.79 21.38 25.38
N LYS A 4 -9.63 20.75 24.21
CA LYS A 4 -10.48 19.62 23.74
C LYS A 4 -9.72 18.31 23.45
N GLY A 5 -8.54 18.12 24.04
CA GLY A 5 -7.71 16.93 23.78
C GLY A 5 -7.08 16.94 22.37
N PRO A 6 -6.28 15.91 22.03
CA PRO A 6 -5.61 15.85 20.75
C PRO A 6 -6.60 15.69 19.59
N GLN A 7 -6.40 16.46 18.52
CA GLN A 7 -7.18 16.33 17.29
C GLN A 7 -6.47 15.35 16.35
N ILE A 8 -7.20 14.33 15.90
CA ILE A 8 -6.69 13.33 14.95
C ILE A 8 -7.32 13.62 13.58
N TYR A 9 -6.48 13.89 12.59
CA TYR A 9 -6.90 14.06 11.20
C TYR A 9 -6.65 12.78 10.43
N VAL A 10 -7.65 12.34 9.67
CA VAL A 10 -7.57 11.13 8.85
C VAL A 10 -7.74 11.48 7.38
N SER A 11 -7.11 10.71 6.50
CA SER A 11 -7.24 10.89 5.05
C SER A 11 -7.49 9.55 4.37
N ARG A 12 -8.55 9.51 3.55
CA ARG A 12 -8.82 8.39 2.64
C ARG A 12 -8.20 8.58 1.24
N SER A 13 -7.79 9.79 0.91
CA SER A 13 -7.21 10.15 -0.39
C SER A 13 -5.69 10.02 -0.44
N HIS A 14 -5.02 10.00 0.72
CA HIS A 14 -3.56 9.91 0.76
C HIS A 14 -3.05 8.62 0.08
N PRO A 15 -2.00 8.67 -0.76
CA PRO A 15 -1.42 7.46 -1.38
C PRO A 15 -0.94 6.40 -0.37
N GLY A 16 -0.55 6.81 0.84
CA GLY A 16 -0.10 5.91 1.89
C GLY A 16 -1.19 4.96 2.39
N LEU A 17 -2.47 5.34 2.28
CA LEU A 17 -3.56 4.42 2.59
C LEU A 17 -3.47 3.16 1.74
N LEU A 18 -3.24 3.32 0.44
CA LEU A 18 -3.25 2.22 -0.50
C LEU A 18 -2.06 1.27 -0.27
N LYS A 19 -0.90 1.83 0.08
CA LYS A 19 0.26 1.04 0.53
C LYS A 19 -0.07 0.19 1.76
N ARG A 20 -0.69 0.79 2.80
CA ARG A 20 -1.07 0.06 4.02
C ARG A 20 -2.14 -0.99 3.80
N LEU A 21 -3.08 -0.76 2.88
CA LEU A 21 -4.07 -1.76 2.51
C LEU A 21 -3.42 -2.97 1.83
N PHE A 22 -2.51 -2.75 0.90
CA PHE A 22 -1.76 -3.84 0.25
C PHE A 22 -0.89 -4.62 1.24
N GLU A 23 -0.26 -3.95 2.20
CA GLU A 23 0.48 -4.60 3.29
C GLU A 23 -0.41 -5.49 4.19
N GLN A 24 -1.73 -5.23 4.26
CA GLN A 24 -2.66 -6.06 5.03
C GLN A 24 -3.23 -7.23 4.23
N GLU A 25 -3.48 -7.03 2.93
CA GLU A 25 -4.13 -8.03 2.08
C GLU A 25 -3.15 -9.00 1.43
N VAL A 26 -1.90 -8.59 1.20
CA VAL A 26 -0.89 -9.40 0.49
C VAL A 26 0.19 -9.85 1.47
N PRO A 27 0.23 -11.14 1.87
CA PRO A 27 1.21 -11.67 2.82
C PRO A 27 2.66 -11.43 2.41
N GLU A 28 2.95 -11.51 1.11
CA GLU A 28 4.28 -11.30 0.54
C GLU A 28 4.74 -9.84 0.63
N ILE A 29 3.81 -8.89 0.73
CA ILE A 29 4.16 -7.48 1.01
C ILE A 29 4.39 -7.28 2.51
N TYR A 30 3.62 -7.96 3.35
CA TYR A 30 3.75 -7.91 4.80
C TYR A 30 5.10 -8.46 5.29
N ASP A 31 5.52 -9.61 4.77
CA ASP A 31 6.79 -10.25 5.13
C ASP A 31 8.02 -9.59 4.47
N GLY A 32 7.80 -8.70 3.50
CA GLY A 32 8.81 -7.91 2.82
C GLY A 32 9.44 -8.59 1.60
N THR A 33 8.95 -9.76 1.20
CA THR A 33 9.41 -10.50 0.01
C THR A 33 9.04 -9.78 -1.29
N VAL A 34 7.91 -9.06 -1.28
CA VAL A 34 7.48 -8.14 -2.32
C VAL A 34 7.48 -6.71 -1.76
N ILE A 35 8.14 -5.79 -2.45
CA ILE A 35 8.31 -4.41 -2.00
C ILE A 35 7.53 -3.47 -2.92
N VAL A 36 6.68 -2.63 -2.33
CA VAL A 36 6.03 -1.51 -3.04
C VAL A 36 7.04 -0.38 -3.24
N LYS A 37 7.48 -0.17 -4.49
CA LYS A 37 8.46 0.86 -4.87
C LYS A 37 7.83 2.24 -5.02
N SER A 38 6.66 2.32 -5.64
CA SER A 38 5.97 3.59 -5.86
C SER A 38 4.46 3.42 -5.99
N VAL A 39 3.72 4.49 -5.68
CA VAL A 39 2.26 4.56 -5.82
C VAL A 39 1.91 5.90 -6.45
N ALA A 40 1.28 5.87 -7.62
CA ALA A 40 0.66 7.02 -8.25
C ALA A 40 -0.86 6.87 -8.13
N ARG A 41 -1.54 7.83 -7.50
CA ARG A 41 -2.95 7.71 -7.11
C ARG A 41 -3.75 8.96 -7.42
N GLU A 42 -4.83 8.78 -8.17
CA GLU A 42 -5.96 9.69 -8.29
C GLU A 42 -7.10 9.13 -7.44
N ALA A 43 -7.29 9.70 -6.26
CA ALA A 43 -8.19 9.13 -5.25
C ALA A 43 -9.64 9.13 -5.75
N GLY A 44 -10.26 7.93 -5.76
CA GLY A 44 -11.63 7.74 -6.23
C GLY A 44 -11.76 7.40 -7.70
N ASP A 45 -10.66 7.41 -8.46
CA ASP A 45 -10.63 7.04 -9.88
C ASP A 45 -9.64 5.89 -10.12
N ARG A 46 -8.36 6.20 -10.32
CA ARG A 46 -7.34 5.21 -10.67
C ARG A 46 -6.11 5.27 -9.77
N SER A 47 -5.52 4.11 -9.51
CA SER A 47 -4.23 3.99 -8.85
C SER A 47 -3.31 3.07 -9.66
N LYS A 48 -2.03 3.41 -9.75
CA LYS A 48 -0.96 2.58 -10.30
C LYS A 48 0.08 2.33 -9.21
N ILE A 49 0.53 1.09 -9.11
CA ILE A 49 1.51 0.66 -8.10
C ILE A 49 2.65 -0.03 -8.83
N SER A 50 3.89 0.26 -8.41
CA SER A 50 5.07 -0.50 -8.80
C SER A 50 5.46 -1.43 -7.66
N VAL A 51 5.54 -2.73 -7.96
CA VAL A 51 5.93 -3.79 -7.03
C VAL A 51 7.16 -4.52 -7.58
N TYR A 52 7.98 -5.06 -6.68
CA TYR A 52 9.24 -5.71 -7.01
C TYR A 52 9.57 -6.77 -5.97
N SER A 53 10.09 -7.93 -6.40
CA SER A 53 10.72 -8.92 -5.54
C SER A 53 12.17 -9.11 -5.99
N ASP A 54 13.07 -9.33 -5.03
CA ASP A 54 14.45 -9.75 -5.29
C ASP A 54 14.59 -11.27 -5.47
N ASN A 55 13.57 -12.03 -5.07
CA ASN A 55 13.51 -13.47 -5.27
C ASN A 55 13.03 -13.79 -6.71
N PRO A 56 13.85 -14.44 -7.55
CA PRO A 56 13.48 -14.76 -8.93
C PRO A 56 12.33 -15.78 -9.03
N ASP A 57 12.06 -16.54 -7.96
CA ASP A 57 10.99 -17.53 -7.93
C ASP A 57 9.62 -16.92 -7.59
N ILE A 58 9.55 -15.60 -7.34
CA ILE A 58 8.35 -14.91 -6.90
C ILE A 58 7.89 -13.89 -7.94
N ASP A 59 6.66 -14.09 -8.44
CA ASP A 59 5.98 -13.09 -9.26
C ASP A 59 5.31 -12.04 -8.36
N ALA A 60 5.95 -10.86 -8.28
CA ALA A 60 5.43 -9.74 -7.50
C ALA A 60 4.06 -9.25 -7.97
N VAL A 61 3.76 -9.32 -9.27
CA VAL A 61 2.44 -8.90 -9.79
C VAL A 61 1.40 -9.98 -9.46
N GLY A 62 1.73 -11.24 -9.70
CA GLY A 62 0.87 -12.38 -9.37
C GLY A 62 0.45 -12.40 -7.90
N ALA A 63 1.40 -12.18 -6.97
CA ALA A 63 1.12 -12.08 -5.54
C ALA A 63 0.09 -10.98 -5.21
N CYS A 64 0.13 -9.86 -5.93
CA CYS A 64 -0.78 -8.73 -5.72
C CYS A 64 -2.16 -8.90 -6.37
N VAL A 65 -2.29 -9.77 -7.37
CA VAL A 65 -3.57 -10.00 -8.07
C VAL A 65 -4.37 -11.10 -7.37
N GLY A 66 -3.69 -12.10 -6.81
CA GLY A 66 -4.33 -13.29 -6.27
C GLY A 66 -4.92 -14.17 -7.38
N SER A 67 -5.43 -15.34 -6.99
CA SER A 67 -6.16 -16.28 -7.86
C SER A 67 -7.66 -16.12 -7.74
#